data_AF-A0A6N8HP15-F1
#
_entry.id   AF-A0A6N8HP15-F1
#
_cell.length_a   1.000
_cell.length_b   1.000
_cell.length_c   1.000
_cell.angle_alpha   90.00
_cell.angle_beta   90.00
_cell.angle_gamma   90.00
#
_symmetry.space_group_name_H-M   'P 1'
#
loop_
_entity.id
_entity.type
_entity.pdbx_description
1 polymer ?
#
loop_
_entity_poly.entity_id
_entity_poly.type
_entity_poly.pdbx_seq_one_letter_code
_entity_poly.pdbx_strand_id
1 'polypeptide(L)'
;MPRTTTILTEGANDDVDEALEEARRETDPDTRKKLYKEAQEILIDVAPMIYIHHQEYLLGVDDSVKDFDIDAQGIYQIHETYID
;
A
#
# COMPACT_ATOMS: atom_id res chain seq x y z
N MET A 1 -21.32 14.88 3.07
CA MET A 1 -20.00 15.07 2.44
C MET A 1 -19.64 13.75 1.80
N PRO A 2 -19.59 13.63 0.46
CA PRO A 2 -19.06 12.42 -0.16
C PRO A 2 -17.56 12.37 0.14
N ARG A 3 -17.11 11.27 0.74
CA ARG A 3 -15.69 11.02 0.97
C ARG A 3 -15.12 10.50 -0.35
N THR A 4 -14.64 11.40 -1.20
CA THR A 4 -13.93 10.99 -2.41
C THR A 4 -12.67 10.24 -1.99
N THR A 5 -12.64 8.94 -2.25
CA THR A 5 -11.44 8.11 -2.13
C THR A 5 -10.39 8.72 -3.05
N THR A 6 -9.23 9.10 -2.51
CA THR A 6 -8.11 9.67 -3.25
C THR A 6 -7.58 8.63 -4.25
N ILE A 7 -8.18 8.58 -5.43
CA ILE A 7 -7.63 7.93 -6.62
C ILE A 7 -7.51 9.04 -7.67
N LEU A 8 -6.29 9.28 -8.15
CA LEU A 8 -5.95 10.36 -9.10
C LEU A 8 -6.38 10.05 -10.55
N THR A 9 -7.06 8.93 -10.78
CA THR A 9 -7.59 8.54 -12.08
C THR A 9 -9.09 8.82 -12.10
N GLU A 10 -9.56 9.69 -13.00
CA GLU A 10 -10.99 9.92 -13.25
C GLU A 10 -11.67 8.60 -13.64
N GLY A 11 -12.25 7.93 -12.65
CA GLY A 11 -12.91 6.65 -12.83
C GLY A 11 -13.62 6.27 -11.55
N ALA A 12 -14.71 6.96 -11.25
CA ALA A 12 -15.71 6.44 -10.31
C ALA A 12 -16.29 5.18 -10.96
N ASN A 13 -15.78 4.02 -10.54
CA ASN A 13 -16.42 2.75 -10.83
C ASN A 13 -17.20 2.38 -9.58
N ASP A 14 -18.53 2.50 -9.65
CA ASP A 14 -19.44 2.27 -8.54
C ASP A 14 -19.21 0.88 -7.90
N ASP A 15 -18.81 -0.11 -8.71
CA ASP A 15 -18.54 -1.47 -8.25
C ASP A 15 -17.27 -1.57 -7.37
N VAL A 16 -16.23 -0.76 -7.65
CA VAL A 16 -15.01 -0.72 -6.85
C VAL A 16 -15.26 0.01 -5.52
N ASP A 17 -15.99 1.12 -5.58
CA ASP A 17 -16.31 1.91 -4.40
C ASP A 17 -17.23 1.12 -3.43
N GLU A 18 -18.19 0.35 -3.95
CA GLU A 18 -19.04 -0.54 -3.14
C GLU A 18 -18.20 -1.65 -2.47
N ALA A 19 -17.38 -2.37 -3.24
CA ALA A 19 -16.53 -3.43 -2.71
C ALA A 19 -15.54 -2.92 -1.63
N LEU A 20 -14.99 -1.72 -1.82
CA LEU A 20 -14.08 -1.11 -0.84
C LEU A 20 -14.81 -0.66 0.43
N GLU A 21 -16.03 -0.10 0.34
CA GLU A 21 -16.78 0.30 1.54
C GLU A 21 -17.32 -0.88 2.34
N GLU A 22 -17.70 -1.98 1.68
CA GLU A 22 -18.00 -3.23 2.36
C GLU A 22 -16.76 -3.79 3.05
N ALA A 23 -15.60 -3.81 2.36
CA ALA A 23 -14.35 -4.26 2.96
C ALA A 23 -13.93 -3.45 4.19
N ARG A 24 -14.25 -2.14 4.23
CA ARG A 24 -13.98 -1.28 5.41
C ARG A 24 -14.89 -1.58 6.59
N ARG A 25 -16.13 -2.02 6.35
CA ARG A 25 -17.11 -2.33 7.41
C ARG A 25 -16.96 -3.76 7.94
N GLU A 26 -16.38 -4.64 7.14
CA GLU A 26 -16.18 -6.04 7.52
C GLU A 26 -15.13 -6.19 8.64
N THR A 27 -15.50 -6.99 9.64
CA THR A 27 -14.69 -7.28 10.82
C THR A 27 -13.97 -8.63 10.73
N ASP A 28 -14.50 -9.56 9.94
CA ASP A 28 -13.88 -10.85 9.67
C ASP A 28 -12.69 -10.71 8.70
N PRO A 29 -11.46 -11.08 9.11
CA PRO A 29 -10.27 -10.91 8.28
C PRO A 29 -10.33 -11.67 6.95
N ASP A 30 -10.94 -12.87 6.93
CA ASP A 30 -10.99 -13.71 5.74
C ASP A 30 -11.98 -13.15 4.70
N THR A 31 -13.13 -12.69 5.17
CA THR A 31 -14.16 -12.03 4.33
C THR A 31 -13.63 -10.70 3.80
N ARG A 32 -12.97 -9.90 4.66
CA ARG A 32 -12.31 -8.65 4.24
C ARG A 32 -11.25 -8.87 3.16
N LYS A 33 -10.46 -9.95 3.27
CA LYS A 33 -9.43 -10.28 2.27
C LYS A 33 -10.05 -10.63 0.91
N LYS A 34 -11.20 -11.31 0.89
CA LYS A 34 -11.92 -11.63 -0.35
C LYS A 34 -12.43 -10.37 -1.05
N LEU A 35 -13.04 -9.46 -0.29
CA LEU A 35 -13.54 -8.19 -0.82
C LEU A 35 -12.41 -7.33 -1.41
N TYR A 36 -11.23 -7.28 -0.77
CA TYR A 36 -10.06 -6.61 -1.35
C TYR A 36 -9.53 -7.29 -2.63
N LYS A 37 -9.63 -8.62 -2.73
CA LYS A 37 -9.24 -9.35 -3.94
C LYS A 37 -10.16 -9.00 -5.11
N GLU A 38 -11.46 -8.94 -4.86
CA GLU A 38 -12.47 -8.56 -5.86
C GLU A 38 -12.26 -7.12 -6.35
N ALA A 39 -12.05 -6.17 -5.43
CA ALA A 39 -11.70 -4.80 -5.80
C ALA A 39 -10.41 -4.72 -6.65
N GLN A 40 -9.40 -5.54 -6.33
CA GLN A 40 -8.16 -5.60 -7.13
C GLN A 40 -8.38 -6.20 -8.52
N GLU A 41 -9.24 -7.21 -8.66
CA GLU A 41 -9.59 -7.80 -9.96
C GLU A 41 -10.29 -6.77 -10.86
N ILE A 42 -11.24 -6.00 -10.32
CA ILE A 42 -11.89 -4.92 -11.06
C ILE A 42 -10.88 -3.83 -11.45
N LEU A 43 -9.92 -3.49 -10.58
CA LEU A 43 -8.85 -2.53 -10.91
C LEU A 43 -7.91 -3.04 -12.02
N ILE A 44 -7.66 -4.35 -12.11
CA ILE A 44 -6.89 -4.93 -13.22
C ILE A 44 -7.66 -4.79 -14.53
N ASP A 45 -8.97 -5.05 -14.53
CA ASP A 45 -9.82 -4.99 -15.72
C ASP A 45 -10.02 -3.55 -16.23
N VAL A 46 -10.19 -2.59 -15.31
CA VAL A 46 -10.30 -1.16 -15.63
C VAL A 46 -8.95 -0.58 -16.07
N ALA A 47 -7.84 -1.22 -15.67
CA ALA A 47 -6.47 -0.83 -15.95
C ALA A 47 -6.17 0.68 -15.80
N PRO A 48 -6.54 1.34 -14.69
CA PRO A 48 -6.31 2.77 -14.51
C PRO A 48 -4.83 3.09 -14.26
N MET A 49 -4.03 2.10 -13.83
CA MET A 49 -2.60 2.23 -13.57
C MET A 49 -1.85 0.97 -14.03
N ILE A 50 -0.63 1.15 -14.53
CA ILE A 50 0.25 0.05 -14.91
C ILE A 50 1.17 -0.25 -13.72
N TYR A 51 1.01 -1.42 -13.10
CA TYR A 51 1.85 -1.89 -12.00
C TYR A 51 3.19 -2.41 -12.53
N ILE A 52 4.17 -1.51 -12.68
CA ILE A 52 5.47 -1.84 -13.30
C ILE A 52 6.53 -2.32 -12.31
N HIS A 53 6.46 -1.94 -11.03
CA HIS A 53 7.55 -2.19 -10.10
C HIS A 53 7.10 -2.16 -8.63
N HIS A 54 7.60 -3.12 -7.85
CA HIS A 54 7.63 -3.08 -6.39
C HIS A 54 9.07 -2.79 -5.96
N GLN A 55 9.31 -1.69 -5.26
CA GLN A 55 10.66 -1.27 -4.88
C GLN A 55 11.21 -2.17 -3.77
N GLU A 56 12.40 -2.74 -4.01
CA GLU A 56 13.23 -3.31 -2.96
C GLU A 56 14.25 -2.25 -2.51
N TYR A 57 14.36 -2.03 -1.20
CA TYR A 57 15.32 -1.09 -0.64
C TYR A 57 16.70 -1.75 -0.57
N LEU A 58 17.52 -1.61 -1.62
CA LEU A 58 18.96 -1.88 -1.53
C LEU A 58 19.65 -0.66 -0.92
N LEU A 59 20.23 -0.82 0.27
CA LEU A 59 20.97 0.24 0.94
C LEU A 59 22.38 -0.24 1.33
N GLY A 60 23.37 0.57 0.98
CA GLY A 60 24.76 0.37 1.41
C GLY A 60 25.05 1.25 2.61
N VAL A 61 25.40 0.63 3.73
CA VAL A 61 25.85 1.30 4.95
C VAL A 61 27.35 1.06 5.14
N ASP A 62 28.04 2.08 5.65
CA ASP A 62 29.45 1.97 6.02
C ASP A 62 29.61 1.06 7.25
N ASP A 63 30.71 0.30 7.33
CA ASP A 63 30.94 -0.67 8.42
C ASP A 63 30.99 0.01 9.81
N SER A 64 31.31 1.31 9.88
CA SER A 64 31.31 2.11 11.11
C SER A 64 29.91 2.46 11.62
N VAL A 65 28.87 2.34 10.79
CA VAL A 65 27.48 2.66 11.15
C VAL A 65 26.84 1.46 11.82
N LYS A 66 26.41 1.62 13.07
CA LYS A 66 25.70 0.60 13.86
C LYS A 66 24.25 1.01 14.09
N ASP A 67 23.39 0.00 14.21
CA ASP A 67 21.95 0.16 14.49
C ASP A 67 21.20 1.07 13.50
N PHE A 68 21.53 0.93 12.21
CA PHE A 68 20.75 1.51 11.10
C PHE A 68 19.77 0.48 10.56
N ASP A 69 18.48 0.85 10.48
CA ASP A 69 17.43 -0.01 9.91
C ASP A 69 16.50 0.79 8.98
N ILE A 70 15.77 0.08 8.14
CA ILE A 70 14.75 0.63 7.25
C ILE A 70 13.46 -0.14 7.51
N ASP A 71 12.38 0.57 7.82
CA ASP A 71 11.10 -0.09 7.96
C ASP A 71 10.52 -0.52 6.59
N ALA A 72 9.49 -1.38 6.62
CA ALA A 72 8.83 -1.86 5.40
C ALA A 72 8.15 -0.74 4.59
N GLN A 73 8.07 0.49 5.11
CA GLN A 73 7.56 1.66 4.42
C GLN A 73 8.69 2.45 3.72
N GLY A 74 9.94 2.05 3.88
CA GLY A 74 11.10 2.73 3.31
C GLY A 74 11.61 3.91 4.14
N ILE A 75 11.15 4.05 5.38
CA ILE A 75 11.59 5.13 6.25
C ILE A 75 12.86 4.69 6.96
N TYR A 76 13.89 5.55 6.88
CA TYR A 76 15.16 5.32 7.57
C TYR A 76 15.00 5.52 9.08
N GLN A 77 15.25 4.46 9.83
CA GLN A 77 15.23 4.45 11.28
C GLN A 77 16.64 4.83 11.78
N ILE A 78 16.85 6.13 11.95
CA ILE A 78 18.15 6.70 12.38
C ILE A 78 18.19 7.10 13.86
N HIS A 79 17.15 6.76 14.64
CA HIS A 79 17.01 7.24 16.01
C HIS A 79 18.06 6.66 16.96
N GLU A 80 18.38 5.38 16.78
CA GLU A 80 19.35 4.64 17.61
C GLU A 80 20.70 4.45 16.89
N THR A 81 20.82 4.97 15.67
CA THR A 81 22.03 4.82 14.86
C THR A 81 23.20 5.63 15.42
N TYR A 82 24.38 5.02 15.51
CA TYR A 82 25.62 5.68 15.91
C TYR A 82 26.80 5.27 15.02
N ILE A 83 27.91 6.02 15.17
CA ILE A 83 29.17 5.80 14.46
C ILE A 83 30.25 5.54 15.51
N ASP A 84 30.99 4.43 15.36
CA ASP A 84 32.15 4.07 16.19
C ASP A 84 33.46 4.79 15.77
#